data_AF-R7U3T2-F1
#
_entry.id   AF-R7U3T2-F1
#
_cell.length_a   1.000
_cell.length_b   1.000
_cell.length_c   1.000
_cell.angle_alpha   90.00
_cell.angle_beta   90.00
_cell.angle_gamma   90.00
#
_symmetry.space_group_name_H-M   'P 1'
#
loop_
_entity.id
_entity.type
_entity.pdbx_description
1 polymer ?
#
loop_
_entity_poly.entity_id
_entity_poly.type
_entity_poly.pdbx_seq_one_letter_code
_entity_poly.pdbx_strand_id
1 'polypeptide(L)'
;MNRRLLHRCLLAVASFFFGSLFTYSMIGTDIQEHKQMPCPVIRQSQTHSPLPLPLRSNPVKFSESEWILDCITWERKWEVTPSQNTQLHAFKIDSELGAEELPLHRQETFQEIFSRKDWPANDPLYKGMQVSGPGAQLRHAQGAIATLHNVITRIKILLGKPKIRLLDLPCGDFQWMQHFLKARNDIIYTGIDIVPELIKHNRRNFDRYPRTEFLQWDIVNAPLRNRTYDLVLCRDMLQHLWRADAVKALSHISQSGAQFLLATNFLGTTHNEEVEKDALGSRKSGYNLELPPFMLETPICSSYDWNVEHLSLWRLPLLQKQESVLA
;
A
#
# COMPACT_ATOMS: atom_id res chain seq x y z
N MET A 1 23.80 29.68 62.15
CA MET A 1 25.15 30.11 61.70
C MET A 1 25.44 29.52 60.32
N ASN A 2 26.43 30.07 59.60
CA ASN A 2 27.18 29.58 58.42
C ASN A 2 26.98 28.11 57.96
N ARG A 3 27.22 27.69 56.71
CA ARG A 3 27.43 28.24 55.33
C ARG A 3 28.09 27.06 54.52
N ARG A 4 28.27 27.19 53.20
CA ARG A 4 28.80 26.15 52.27
C ARG A 4 30.36 26.02 52.26
N LEU A 5 30.88 25.07 51.45
CA LEU A 5 32.27 24.94 50.86
C LEU A 5 33.35 24.39 51.84
N LEU A 6 34.44 23.65 51.49
CA LEU A 6 35.11 23.03 50.29
C LEU A 6 36.01 21.84 50.82
N HIS A 7 36.77 20.96 50.14
CA HIS A 7 37.32 20.65 48.78
C HIS A 7 37.20 19.09 48.53
N ARG A 8 37.52 18.39 47.42
CA ARG A 8 38.13 18.63 46.08
C ARG A 8 39.66 18.38 45.86
N CYS A 9 40.10 17.12 45.75
CA CYS A 9 41.38 16.65 45.15
C CYS A 9 41.11 15.41 44.24
N LEU A 10 41.54 15.34 42.96
CA LEU A 10 42.84 14.89 42.42
C LEU A 10 43.10 13.37 42.65
N LEU A 11 43.37 12.55 41.63
CA LEU A 11 44.41 12.67 40.59
C LEU A 11 43.96 12.42 39.12
N ALA A 12 44.86 12.69 38.17
CA ALA A 12 44.74 12.38 36.74
C ALA A 12 46.12 12.02 36.13
N VAL A 13 46.15 11.29 35.00
CA VAL A 13 47.36 10.98 34.20
C VAL A 13 47.01 11.05 32.70
N ALA A 14 47.93 11.54 31.86
CA ALA A 14 47.76 11.83 30.41
C ALA A 14 48.79 11.04 29.54
N SER A 15 48.87 11.09 28.19
CA SER A 15 48.05 11.80 27.16
C SER A 15 47.74 10.91 25.91
N PHE A 16 48.37 10.89 24.71
CA PHE A 16 49.44 11.74 24.11
C PHE A 16 49.50 11.69 22.55
N PHE A 17 48.74 12.58 21.84
CA PHE A 17 48.96 13.05 20.43
C PHE A 17 48.75 12.03 19.27
N PHE A 18 48.70 12.39 17.96
CA PHE A 18 49.07 13.62 17.21
C PHE A 18 48.23 13.86 15.92
N GLY A 19 47.88 15.13 15.62
CA GLY A 19 47.59 15.65 14.25
C GLY A 19 46.22 15.32 13.60
N SER A 20 45.62 16.16 12.74
CA SER A 20 45.92 17.56 12.37
C SER A 20 44.63 18.31 11.97
N LEU A 21 44.64 19.64 12.01
CA LEU A 21 43.62 20.50 11.36
C LEU A 21 44.31 21.35 10.28
N PHE A 22 43.60 21.61 9.18
CA PHE A 22 43.97 22.64 8.21
C PHE A 22 42.93 23.76 8.22
N THR A 23 43.38 24.98 8.49
CA THR A 23 42.62 26.21 8.27
C THR A 23 42.82 26.68 6.84
N TYR A 24 41.81 27.31 6.26
CA TYR A 24 41.92 28.05 5.00
C TYR A 24 41.73 29.54 5.25
N SER A 25 42.63 30.36 4.70
CA SER A 25 42.57 31.82 4.75
C SER A 25 42.20 32.39 3.39
N MET A 26 41.57 33.56 3.36
CA MET A 26 41.28 34.27 2.10
C MET A 26 42.45 35.16 1.67
N ILE A 27 42.82 35.06 0.39
CA ILE A 27 43.47 36.13 -0.39
C ILE A 27 42.76 36.17 -1.75
N GLY A 28 42.56 37.36 -2.33
CA GLY A 28 41.83 37.57 -3.58
C GLY A 28 42.74 37.91 -4.78
N THR A 29 42.12 38.51 -5.81
CA THR A 29 42.64 38.71 -7.19
C THR A 29 42.73 37.41 -8.01
N ASP A 30 42.54 37.41 -9.33
CA ASP A 30 42.42 38.53 -10.28
C ASP A 30 41.32 38.26 -11.35
N ILE A 31 40.93 39.29 -12.12
CA ILE A 31 39.92 39.19 -13.20
C ILE A 31 40.62 39.20 -14.56
N GLN A 32 40.43 38.15 -15.37
CA GLN A 32 40.72 38.20 -16.82
C GLN A 32 39.61 37.58 -17.67
N GLU A 33 39.36 38.21 -18.82
CA GLU A 33 38.36 37.80 -19.81
C GLU A 33 38.89 36.67 -20.71
N HIS A 34 38.21 35.53 -20.75
CA HIS A 34 38.45 34.53 -21.79
C HIS A 34 37.40 34.60 -22.90
N LYS A 35 37.90 34.92 -24.11
CA LYS A 35 37.12 35.07 -25.35
C LYS A 35 36.47 33.75 -25.76
N GLN A 36 35.24 33.82 -26.27
CA GLN A 36 34.56 32.68 -26.87
C GLN A 36 35.33 32.16 -28.09
N MET A 37 35.45 30.83 -28.21
CA MET A 37 35.78 30.13 -29.44
C MET A 37 34.58 29.27 -29.88
N PRO A 38 34.28 29.15 -31.18
CA PRO A 38 33.12 28.41 -31.66
C PRO A 38 33.33 26.89 -31.56
N CYS A 39 32.28 26.16 -31.14
CA CYS A 39 32.30 24.69 -31.13
C CYS A 39 32.28 24.12 -32.56
N PRO A 40 33.05 23.03 -32.85
CA PRO A 40 33.01 22.37 -34.14
C PRO A 40 31.71 21.56 -34.32
N VAL A 41 31.12 21.63 -35.52
CA VAL A 41 29.92 20.86 -35.87
C VAL A 41 30.29 19.40 -36.17
N ILE A 42 30.05 18.52 -35.21
CA ILE A 42 30.20 17.08 -35.39
C ILE A 42 28.92 16.52 -36.03
N ARG A 43 29.01 16.07 -37.28
CA ARG A 43 28.02 15.13 -37.84
C ARG A 43 28.27 13.75 -37.23
N GLN A 44 27.25 13.16 -36.60
CA GLN A 44 27.23 11.72 -36.29
C GLN A 44 26.04 11.05 -36.96
N SER A 45 26.20 9.74 -37.17
CA SER A 45 25.37 8.91 -38.05
C SER A 45 23.98 8.63 -37.50
N GLN A 46 23.06 8.28 -38.41
CA GLN A 46 21.79 7.66 -38.05
C GLN A 46 22.07 6.34 -37.31
N THR A 47 21.81 6.30 -36.01
CA THR A 47 21.72 5.04 -35.27
C THR A 47 20.32 4.46 -35.49
N HIS A 48 20.25 3.24 -36.03
CA HIS A 48 18.97 2.55 -36.19
C HIS A 48 18.38 2.25 -34.81
N SER A 49 17.16 2.72 -34.56
CA SER A 49 16.38 2.29 -33.40
C SER A 49 16.27 0.76 -33.38
N PRO A 50 16.49 0.08 -32.24
CA PRO A 50 16.28 -1.36 -32.17
C PRO A 50 14.83 -1.70 -32.50
N LEU A 51 14.63 -2.63 -33.42
CA LEU A 51 13.31 -3.18 -33.74
C LEU A 51 12.67 -3.73 -32.45
N PRO A 52 11.38 -3.49 -32.18
CA PRO A 52 10.71 -4.07 -31.03
C PRO A 52 10.75 -5.58 -31.15
N LEU A 53 11.22 -6.25 -30.09
CA LEU A 53 11.24 -7.71 -30.01
C LEU A 53 9.82 -8.26 -30.25
N PRO A 54 9.66 -9.35 -31.03
CA PRO A 54 8.34 -9.89 -31.32
C PRO A 54 7.67 -10.33 -30.02
N LEU A 55 6.49 -9.77 -29.76
CA LEU A 55 5.64 -10.16 -28.64
C LEU A 55 5.33 -11.66 -28.75
N ARG A 56 5.97 -12.49 -27.93
CA ARG A 56 5.65 -13.92 -27.84
C ARG A 56 4.19 -14.04 -27.38
N SER A 57 3.33 -14.41 -28.32
CA SER A 57 1.88 -14.50 -28.16
C SER A 57 1.42 -15.73 -27.36
N ASN A 58 2.04 -15.96 -26.20
CA ASN A 58 1.40 -16.79 -25.19
C ASN A 58 0.23 -15.97 -24.61
N PRO A 59 -1.02 -16.47 -24.66
CA PRO A 59 -2.12 -15.79 -23.99
C PRO A 59 -1.79 -15.70 -22.51
N VAL A 60 -1.78 -14.48 -21.98
CA VAL A 60 -1.43 -14.25 -20.57
C VAL A 60 -2.41 -15.03 -19.70
N LYS A 61 -1.93 -16.07 -19.03
CA LYS A 61 -2.66 -16.70 -17.93
C LYS A 61 -2.34 -15.94 -16.64
N PHE A 62 -3.34 -15.83 -15.77
CA PHE A 62 -3.14 -15.22 -14.47
C PHE A 62 -2.57 -16.21 -13.46
N SER A 63 -3.11 -17.43 -13.43
CA SER A 63 -2.60 -18.56 -12.67
C SER A 63 -1.93 -19.60 -13.57
N GLU A 64 -0.82 -20.15 -13.08
CA GLU A 64 -0.54 -21.57 -13.23
C GLU A 64 -1.16 -22.24 -11.97
N SER A 65 -1.87 -23.34 -12.10
CA SER A 65 -2.72 -23.89 -11.01
C SER A 65 -1.96 -24.42 -9.79
N GLU A 66 -0.64 -24.42 -9.87
CA GLU A 66 0.30 -25.01 -8.90
C GLU A 66 1.26 -23.94 -8.33
N TRP A 67 1.13 -22.66 -8.69
CA TRP A 67 2.10 -21.62 -8.31
C TRP A 67 1.46 -20.24 -8.03
N ILE A 68 1.78 -19.67 -6.86
CA ILE A 68 1.62 -18.24 -6.61
C ILE A 68 2.79 -17.51 -7.28
N LEU A 69 2.48 -16.46 -8.04
CA LEU A 69 3.49 -15.61 -8.69
C LEU A 69 3.95 -14.47 -7.77
N ASP A 70 5.08 -13.85 -8.06
CA ASP A 70 5.36 -12.50 -7.56
C ASP A 70 4.54 -11.46 -8.36
N CYS A 71 3.91 -10.48 -7.70
CA CYS A 71 3.13 -9.44 -8.38
C CYS A 71 3.98 -8.36 -9.06
N ILE A 72 5.28 -8.28 -8.77
CA ILE A 72 6.23 -7.35 -9.39
C ILE A 72 6.89 -8.03 -10.60
N THR A 73 7.46 -9.23 -10.45
CA THR A 73 8.19 -9.90 -11.55
C THR A 73 7.32 -10.83 -12.43
N TRP A 74 6.19 -11.31 -11.92
CA TRP A 74 5.35 -12.37 -12.52
C TRP A 74 6.03 -13.74 -12.67
N GLU A 75 7.13 -13.96 -11.95
CA GLU A 75 7.81 -15.25 -11.85
C GLU A 75 7.18 -16.11 -10.75
N ARG A 76 7.41 -17.43 -10.82
CA ARG A 76 6.99 -18.40 -9.79
C ARG A 76 7.67 -18.10 -8.46
N LYS A 77 6.91 -18.09 -7.36
CA LYS A 77 7.43 -17.69 -6.04
C LYS A 77 7.17 -18.70 -4.94
N TRP A 78 5.97 -19.27 -4.89
CA TRP A 78 5.63 -20.37 -3.98
C TRP A 78 4.82 -21.44 -4.73
N GLU A 79 5.15 -22.71 -4.48
CA GLU A 79 4.37 -23.83 -4.98
C GLU A 79 3.10 -24.00 -4.14
N VAL A 80 1.98 -24.22 -4.82
CA VAL A 80 0.66 -24.45 -4.21
C VAL A 80 0.40 -25.94 -4.28
N THR A 81 0.73 -26.67 -3.22
CA THR A 81 0.34 -28.08 -3.09
C THR A 81 -1.18 -28.17 -3.04
N PRO A 82 -1.86 -28.71 -4.07
CA PRO A 82 -3.31 -28.75 -4.07
C PRO A 82 -3.77 -29.84 -3.10
N SER A 83 -4.51 -29.46 -2.06
CA SER A 83 -5.28 -30.43 -1.27
C SER A 83 -6.26 -31.13 -2.21
N GLN A 84 -6.12 -32.46 -2.33
CA GLN A 84 -6.80 -33.25 -3.36
C GLN A 84 -8.34 -33.21 -3.28
N ASN A 85 -8.89 -32.76 -2.14
CA ASN A 85 -10.33 -32.66 -1.89
C ASN A 85 -10.85 -31.21 -1.74
N THR A 86 -10.01 -30.18 -1.86
CA THR A 86 -10.47 -28.78 -1.65
C THR A 86 -11.34 -28.31 -2.82
N GLN A 87 -12.64 -28.14 -2.55
CA GLN A 87 -13.59 -27.58 -3.50
C GLN A 87 -13.68 -26.06 -3.34
N LEU A 88 -13.77 -25.32 -4.45
CA LEU A 88 -13.99 -23.88 -4.45
C LEU A 88 -15.47 -23.55 -4.67
N HIS A 89 -15.99 -22.62 -3.89
CA HIS A 89 -17.37 -22.13 -3.99
C HIS A 89 -17.42 -20.60 -3.88
N ALA A 90 -18.51 -19.96 -4.33
CA ALA A 90 -18.65 -18.50 -4.26
C ALA A 90 -18.66 -18.00 -2.80
N PHE A 91 -17.94 -16.92 -2.53
CA PHE A 91 -17.76 -16.34 -1.19
C PHE A 91 -19.08 -16.02 -0.49
N LYS A 92 -19.24 -16.50 0.74
CA LYS A 92 -20.40 -16.32 1.61
C LYS A 92 -20.00 -15.74 2.96
N ILE A 93 -20.98 -15.13 3.60
CA ILE A 93 -20.92 -14.72 5.01
C ILE A 93 -21.46 -15.91 5.81
N ASP A 94 -20.69 -16.44 6.75
CA ASP A 94 -21.16 -17.45 7.70
C ASP A 94 -22.06 -16.82 8.78
N SER A 95 -22.93 -17.60 9.39
CA SER A 95 -23.79 -17.20 10.50
C SER A 95 -23.03 -16.95 11.82
N GLU A 96 -21.86 -17.57 12.02
CA GLU A 96 -21.17 -17.61 13.32
C GLU A 96 -19.92 -16.70 13.41
N LEU A 97 -19.95 -15.54 12.76
CA LEU A 97 -18.79 -14.63 12.66
C LEU A 97 -18.47 -13.82 13.93
N GLY A 98 -19.31 -13.87 14.96
CA GLY A 98 -19.15 -13.11 16.20
C GLY A 98 -19.81 -11.74 16.19
N ALA A 99 -19.20 -10.76 16.86
CA ALA A 99 -19.75 -9.42 17.01
C ALA A 99 -19.40 -8.49 15.83
N GLU A 100 -20.33 -7.62 15.46
CA GLU A 100 -20.17 -6.58 14.44
C GLU A 100 -20.04 -5.19 15.08
N GLU A 101 -19.25 -4.31 14.47
CA GLU A 101 -19.15 -2.94 14.96
C GLU A 101 -20.33 -2.09 14.49
N LEU A 102 -20.88 -1.23 15.36
CA LEU A 102 -21.90 -0.27 14.96
C LEU A 102 -21.30 0.74 13.94
N PRO A 103 -21.92 0.98 12.77
CA PRO A 103 -21.37 1.85 11.73
C PRO A 103 -20.99 3.27 12.20
N LEU A 104 -21.73 3.81 13.17
CA LEU A 104 -21.42 5.09 13.78
C LEU A 104 -20.11 5.02 14.61
N HIS A 105 -19.99 4.04 15.52
CA HIS A 105 -18.77 3.83 16.33
C HIS A 105 -17.53 3.50 15.46
N ARG A 106 -17.71 2.79 14.33
CA ARG A 106 -16.67 2.56 13.32
C ARG A 106 -16.16 3.88 12.73
N GLN A 107 -17.10 4.73 12.27
CA GLN A 107 -16.78 6.04 11.71
C GLN A 107 -16.14 6.97 12.74
N GLU A 108 -16.70 7.04 13.95
CA GLU A 108 -16.22 7.86 15.06
C GLU A 108 -14.82 7.43 15.50
N THR A 109 -14.55 6.12 15.66
CA THR A 109 -13.21 5.61 16.01
C THR A 109 -12.15 6.08 15.01
N PHE A 110 -12.37 5.95 13.70
CA PHE A 110 -11.41 6.39 12.70
C PHE A 110 -11.35 7.93 12.54
N GLN A 111 -12.46 8.63 12.78
CA GLN A 111 -12.51 10.10 12.74
C GLN A 111 -11.78 10.72 13.94
N GLU A 112 -11.90 10.17 15.16
CA GLU A 112 -11.11 10.60 16.32
C GLU A 112 -9.61 10.46 16.05
N ILE A 113 -9.20 9.27 15.59
CA ILE A 113 -7.84 8.93 15.19
C ILE A 113 -7.28 9.97 14.19
N PHE A 114 -8.07 10.32 13.17
CA PHE A 114 -7.67 11.29 12.15
C PHE A 114 -7.56 12.72 12.71
N SER A 115 -8.52 13.15 13.54
CA SER A 115 -8.57 14.51 14.10
C SER A 115 -7.48 14.76 15.16
N ARG A 116 -7.16 13.76 16.00
CA ARG A 116 -6.08 13.84 17.00
C ARG A 116 -4.68 13.93 16.37
N LYS A 117 -4.52 13.38 15.16
CA LYS A 117 -3.23 13.20 14.46
C LYS A 117 -2.28 12.25 15.21
N ASP A 118 -2.84 11.19 15.79
CA ASP A 118 -2.10 10.17 16.59
C ASP A 118 -1.02 9.40 15.79
N TRP A 119 -0.94 9.64 14.47
CA TRP A 119 -0.03 8.99 13.55
C TRP A 119 0.99 10.02 13.01
N PRO A 120 1.92 10.52 13.86
CA PRO A 120 2.76 11.67 13.53
C PRO A 120 3.72 11.40 12.37
N ALA A 121 3.78 12.38 11.48
CA ALA A 121 4.70 12.44 10.36
C ALA A 121 6.14 12.76 10.83
N ASN A 122 6.84 11.76 11.38
CA ASN A 122 8.25 11.86 11.79
C ASN A 122 9.24 11.98 10.61
N ASP A 123 8.75 12.06 9.37
CA ASP A 123 9.53 12.25 8.16
C ASP A 123 9.50 13.74 7.72
N PRO A 124 10.64 14.39 7.47
CA PRO A 124 10.68 15.80 7.06
C PRO A 124 9.87 16.14 5.81
N LEU A 125 9.67 15.19 4.88
CA LEU A 125 8.85 15.39 3.66
C LEU A 125 7.38 15.68 3.99
N TYR A 126 6.92 15.22 5.15
CA TYR A 126 5.53 15.30 5.61
C TYR A 126 5.34 16.29 6.75
N LYS A 127 6.34 17.13 7.05
CA LYS A 127 6.31 18.09 8.17
C LYS A 127 5.15 19.08 8.02
N GLY A 128 4.19 19.01 8.95
CA GLY A 128 3.00 19.86 8.96
C GLY A 128 1.84 19.36 8.08
N MET A 129 2.03 18.24 7.38
CA MET A 129 0.96 17.54 6.66
C MET A 129 0.15 16.69 7.64
N GLN A 130 -1.12 16.42 7.32
CA GLN A 130 -1.92 15.41 8.02
C GLN A 130 -1.72 14.08 7.30
N VAL A 131 -1.43 13.03 8.05
CA VAL A 131 -1.05 11.71 7.52
C VAL A 131 -1.92 10.64 8.20
N SER A 132 -2.50 9.76 7.41
CA SER A 132 -3.38 8.66 7.86
C SER A 132 -2.61 7.49 8.45
N GLY A 133 -1.30 7.39 8.21
CA GLY A 133 -0.44 6.50 8.98
C GLY A 133 1.00 6.36 8.47
N PRO A 134 1.89 5.63 9.18
CA PRO A 134 3.15 5.18 8.61
C PRO A 134 2.94 4.52 7.25
N GLY A 135 1.93 3.66 7.08
CA GLY A 135 1.62 3.01 5.79
C GLY A 135 1.43 3.99 4.62
N ALA A 136 1.01 5.24 4.88
CA ALA A 136 0.80 6.26 3.85
C ALA A 136 2.06 7.07 3.49
N GLN A 137 3.15 6.93 4.24
CA GLN A 137 4.43 7.60 3.95
C GLN A 137 5.10 6.94 2.74
N LEU A 138 5.59 7.73 1.78
CA LEU A 138 6.14 7.24 0.50
C LEU A 138 7.26 6.20 0.65
N ARG A 139 8.06 6.31 1.73
CA ARG A 139 9.14 5.35 2.06
C ARG A 139 8.63 4.00 2.57
N HIS A 140 7.41 3.92 3.07
CA HIS A 140 6.77 2.67 3.51
C HIS A 140 5.86 2.09 2.42
N ALA A 141 5.22 2.93 1.59
CA ALA A 141 4.41 2.51 0.45
C ALA A 141 5.20 2.04 -0.79
N GLN A 142 6.51 1.74 -0.67
CA GLN A 142 7.36 1.41 -1.82
C GLN A 142 6.97 0.07 -2.46
N GLY A 143 6.69 -0.96 -1.66
CA GLY A 143 6.22 -2.25 -2.15
C GLY A 143 4.83 -2.16 -2.79
N ALA A 144 3.91 -1.41 -2.18
CA ALA A 144 2.61 -1.07 -2.77
C ALA A 144 2.72 -0.38 -4.13
N ILE A 145 3.57 0.62 -4.26
CA ILE A 145 3.78 1.34 -5.53
C ILE A 145 4.33 0.39 -6.60
N ALA A 146 5.37 -0.40 -6.29
CA ALA A 146 5.95 -1.35 -7.24
C ALA A 146 4.96 -2.45 -7.65
N THR A 147 4.20 -2.98 -6.70
CA THR A 147 3.16 -3.99 -6.92
C THR A 147 2.04 -3.43 -7.79
N LEU A 148 1.45 -2.28 -7.42
CA LEU A 148 0.34 -1.66 -8.14
C LEU A 148 0.74 -1.21 -9.55
N HIS A 149 1.99 -0.79 -9.77
CA HIS A 149 2.49 -0.48 -11.12
C HIS A 149 2.44 -1.71 -12.06
N ASN A 150 2.84 -2.88 -11.55
CA ASN A 150 2.91 -4.12 -12.32
C ASN A 150 1.54 -4.79 -12.47
N VAL A 151 0.76 -4.87 -11.38
CA VAL A 151 -0.63 -5.37 -11.37
C VAL A 151 -1.51 -4.62 -12.37
N ILE A 152 -1.51 -3.29 -12.37
CA ILE A 152 -2.32 -2.50 -13.32
C ILE A 152 -1.86 -2.71 -14.76
N THR A 153 -0.55 -2.85 -15.00
CA THR A 153 -0.02 -3.13 -16.35
C THR A 153 -0.42 -4.52 -16.85
N ARG A 154 -0.38 -5.54 -15.98
CA ARG A 154 -0.85 -6.91 -16.26
C ARG A 154 -2.35 -6.94 -16.57
N ILE A 155 -3.17 -6.31 -15.72
CA ILE A 155 -4.63 -6.23 -15.88
C ILE A 155 -5.01 -5.49 -17.19
N LYS A 156 -4.31 -4.41 -17.57
CA LYS A 156 -4.56 -3.71 -18.85
C LYS A 156 -4.44 -4.62 -20.06
N ILE A 157 -3.35 -5.39 -20.14
CA ILE A 157 -3.08 -6.31 -21.24
C ILE A 157 -4.18 -7.38 -21.29
N LEU A 158 -4.54 -7.94 -20.14
CA LEU A 158 -5.53 -9.01 -20.01
C LEU A 158 -6.97 -8.58 -20.34
N LEU A 159 -7.35 -7.36 -19.98
CA LEU A 159 -8.68 -6.83 -20.28
C LEU A 159 -8.77 -6.17 -21.67
N GLY A 160 -7.65 -6.05 -22.39
CA GLY A 160 -7.55 -5.26 -23.63
C GLY A 160 -7.83 -3.77 -23.43
N LYS A 161 -7.73 -3.26 -22.19
CA LYS A 161 -8.19 -1.91 -21.83
C LYS A 161 -7.05 -0.88 -21.86
N PRO A 162 -7.26 0.30 -22.51
CA PRO A 162 -6.26 1.37 -22.51
C PRO A 162 -6.15 2.06 -21.14
N LYS A 163 -7.20 1.99 -20.31
CA LYS A 163 -7.27 2.57 -18.96
C LYS A 163 -7.92 1.61 -17.96
N ILE A 164 -7.51 1.70 -16.70
CA ILE A 164 -8.08 0.94 -15.58
C ILE A 164 -8.92 1.86 -14.69
N ARG A 165 -10.10 1.38 -14.31
CA ARG A 165 -10.92 1.97 -13.24
C ARG A 165 -10.46 1.39 -11.90
N LEU A 166 -9.66 2.16 -11.16
CA LEU A 166 -9.12 1.80 -9.85
C LEU A 166 -10.04 2.34 -8.76
N LEU A 167 -10.58 1.45 -7.94
CA LEU A 167 -11.18 1.76 -6.64
C LEU A 167 -10.11 1.58 -5.56
N ASP A 168 -9.99 2.52 -4.64
CA ASP A 168 -9.00 2.53 -3.57
C ASP A 168 -9.70 2.75 -2.22
N LEU A 169 -9.68 1.73 -1.34
CA LEU A 169 -10.38 1.73 -0.05
C LEU A 169 -9.53 1.10 1.07
N PRO A 170 -9.31 1.78 2.21
CA PRO A 170 -9.38 3.24 2.38
C PRO A 170 -8.36 3.95 1.47
N CYS A 171 -8.74 5.07 0.88
CA CYS A 171 -7.78 5.93 0.18
C CYS A 171 -6.84 6.70 1.13
N GLY A 172 -7.19 6.77 2.42
CA GLY A 172 -6.44 7.53 3.41
C GLY A 172 -6.28 9.00 2.99
N ASP A 173 -5.16 9.58 3.41
CA ASP A 173 -4.66 10.92 3.09
C ASP A 173 -4.26 11.15 1.62
N PHE A 174 -4.42 10.14 0.75
CA PHE A 174 -4.01 10.14 -0.66
C PHE A 174 -2.52 10.44 -0.89
N GLN A 175 -1.68 10.47 0.15
CA GLN A 175 -0.36 11.09 0.08
C GLN A 175 0.58 10.39 -0.87
N TRP A 176 0.81 9.08 -0.70
CA TRP A 176 1.63 8.28 -1.63
C TRP A 176 0.92 8.07 -2.97
N MET A 177 -0.41 7.89 -2.96
CA MET A 177 -1.23 7.64 -4.15
C MET A 177 -1.14 8.79 -5.16
N GLN A 178 -1.04 10.05 -4.71
CA GLN A 178 -0.82 11.18 -5.60
C GLN A 178 0.53 11.12 -6.36
N HIS A 179 1.55 10.43 -5.83
CA HIS A 179 2.83 10.23 -6.53
C HIS A 179 2.72 9.10 -7.56
N PHE A 180 2.06 8.00 -7.19
CA PHE A 180 1.74 6.91 -8.11
C PHE A 180 0.93 7.42 -9.33
N LEU A 181 -0.10 8.23 -9.10
CA LEU A 181 -0.94 8.78 -10.17
C LEU A 181 -0.23 9.84 -11.03
N LYS A 182 0.77 10.58 -10.51
CA LYS A 182 1.62 11.46 -11.34
C LYS A 182 2.38 10.67 -12.41
N ALA A 183 2.76 9.43 -12.12
CA ALA A 183 3.45 8.56 -13.06
C ALA A 183 2.51 7.85 -14.06
N ARG A 184 1.17 8.04 -13.97
CA ARG A 184 0.18 7.24 -14.73
C ARG A 184 -0.96 8.08 -15.33
N ASN A 185 -0.97 8.21 -16.66
CA ASN A 185 -2.08 8.82 -17.41
C ASN A 185 -3.23 7.83 -17.72
N ASP A 186 -3.05 6.55 -17.38
CA ASP A 186 -3.89 5.43 -17.79
C ASP A 186 -4.85 4.92 -16.69
N ILE A 187 -5.10 5.73 -15.67
CA ILE A 187 -6.01 5.41 -14.57
C ILE A 187 -7.18 6.40 -14.53
N ILE A 188 -8.34 5.87 -14.16
CA ILE A 188 -9.49 6.59 -13.60
C ILE A 188 -9.60 6.12 -12.16
N TYR A 189 -9.48 7.04 -11.20
CA TYR A 189 -9.32 6.74 -9.79
C TYR A 189 -10.55 7.18 -8.98
N THR A 190 -11.02 6.28 -8.12
CA THR A 190 -12.07 6.55 -7.12
C THR A 190 -11.51 6.18 -5.74
N GLY A 191 -11.18 7.20 -4.95
CA GLY A 191 -10.74 7.02 -3.56
C GLY A 191 -11.93 7.03 -2.60
N ILE A 192 -11.98 6.08 -1.69
CA ILE A 192 -13.07 5.93 -0.73
C ILE A 192 -12.52 5.80 0.68
N ASP A 193 -13.14 6.47 1.64
CA ASP A 193 -12.82 6.36 3.06
C ASP A 193 -14.10 6.54 3.90
N ILE A 194 -14.12 6.05 5.12
CA ILE A 194 -15.24 6.23 6.05
C ILE A 194 -15.23 7.61 6.71
N VAL A 195 -14.05 8.22 6.86
CA VAL A 195 -13.83 9.45 7.64
C VAL A 195 -14.30 10.71 6.87
N PRO A 196 -15.34 11.44 7.35
CA PRO A 196 -15.90 12.59 6.64
C PRO A 196 -14.91 13.74 6.45
N GLU A 197 -14.13 14.10 7.47
CA GLU A 197 -13.18 15.22 7.40
C GLU A 197 -12.02 14.94 6.44
N LEU A 198 -11.57 13.70 6.37
CA LEU A 198 -10.52 13.22 5.49
C LEU A 198 -10.95 13.33 4.02
N ILE A 199 -12.13 12.81 3.67
CA ILE A 199 -12.65 12.95 2.31
C ILE A 199 -12.89 14.43 1.93
N LYS A 200 -13.33 15.25 2.90
CA LYS A 200 -13.47 16.71 2.72
C LYS A 200 -12.11 17.40 2.53
N HIS A 201 -11.05 16.94 3.20
CA HIS A 201 -9.67 17.38 3.00
C HIS A 201 -9.15 16.98 1.62
N ASN A 202 -9.35 15.72 1.22
CA ASN A 202 -8.83 15.18 -0.03
C ASN A 202 -9.42 15.90 -1.25
N ARG A 203 -10.74 16.12 -1.28
CA ARG A 203 -11.38 16.93 -2.34
C ARG A 203 -10.73 18.31 -2.47
N ARG A 204 -10.78 19.11 -1.39
CA ARG A 204 -10.18 20.46 -1.31
C ARG A 204 -8.72 20.51 -1.80
N ASN A 205 -7.92 19.50 -1.48
CA ASN A 205 -6.48 19.50 -1.77
C ASN A 205 -6.10 18.77 -3.07
N PHE A 206 -6.97 17.94 -3.63
CA PHE A 206 -6.65 17.03 -4.74
C PHE A 206 -7.67 16.99 -5.89
N ASP A 207 -8.78 17.74 -5.87
CA ASP A 207 -9.72 17.87 -7.00
C ASP A 207 -9.05 18.35 -8.31
N ARG A 208 -7.83 18.92 -8.22
CA ARG A 208 -6.98 19.25 -9.39
C ARG A 208 -6.40 18.05 -10.13
N TYR A 209 -6.45 16.83 -9.57
CA TYR A 209 -5.86 15.64 -10.20
C TYR A 209 -6.84 15.04 -11.23
N PRO A 210 -6.50 15.00 -12.52
CA PRO A 210 -7.46 14.65 -13.57
C PRO A 210 -7.89 13.18 -13.49
N ARG A 211 -9.21 12.94 -13.53
CA ARG A 211 -9.86 11.62 -13.41
C ARG A 211 -9.75 11.00 -12.00
N THR A 212 -9.67 11.85 -10.98
CA THR A 212 -9.71 11.48 -9.55
C THR A 212 -11.07 11.90 -8.99
N GLU A 213 -11.76 11.03 -8.26
CA GLU A 213 -12.90 11.39 -7.40
C GLU A 213 -12.67 10.85 -5.98
N PHE A 214 -13.27 11.48 -4.98
CA PHE A 214 -13.26 11.02 -3.58
C PHE A 214 -14.67 10.88 -3.04
N LEU A 215 -14.99 9.76 -2.39
CA LEU A 215 -16.31 9.45 -1.83
C LEU A 215 -16.19 9.07 -0.34
N GLN A 216 -17.14 9.53 0.48
CA GLN A 216 -17.29 9.00 1.84
C GLN A 216 -18.18 7.75 1.74
N TRP A 217 -17.74 6.62 2.30
CA TRP A 217 -18.52 5.40 2.31
C TRP A 217 -18.07 4.44 3.43
N ASP A 218 -19.00 3.69 4.00
CA ASP A 218 -18.71 2.53 4.85
C ASP A 218 -18.99 1.25 4.04
N ILE A 219 -17.91 0.57 3.61
CA ILE A 219 -17.97 -0.67 2.83
C ILE A 219 -18.45 -1.87 3.66
N VAL A 220 -18.35 -1.82 4.99
CA VAL A 220 -18.90 -2.86 5.87
C VAL A 220 -20.42 -2.74 5.92
N ASN A 221 -20.91 -1.50 6.07
CA ASN A 221 -22.34 -1.23 6.16
C ASN A 221 -23.10 -1.40 4.82
N ALA A 222 -22.48 -1.04 3.68
CA ALA A 222 -23.16 -1.12 2.38
C ALA A 222 -22.23 -1.43 1.19
N PRO A 223 -22.66 -2.24 0.20
CA PRO A 223 -21.91 -2.48 -1.02
C PRO A 223 -21.98 -1.30 -2.00
N LEU A 224 -20.89 -1.06 -2.72
CA LEU A 224 -20.74 -0.01 -3.74
C LEU A 224 -21.46 -0.36 -5.06
N ARG A 225 -22.78 -0.47 -5.00
CA ARG A 225 -23.64 -0.78 -6.17
C ARG A 225 -23.60 0.35 -7.21
N ASN A 226 -23.97 0.02 -8.44
CA ASN A 226 -24.11 0.93 -9.59
C ASN A 226 -22.82 1.62 -10.07
N ARG A 227 -21.63 1.17 -9.62
CA ARG A 227 -20.33 1.65 -10.10
C ARG A 227 -19.46 0.45 -10.49
N THR A 228 -18.97 0.42 -11.72
CA THR A 228 -18.05 -0.63 -12.18
C THR A 228 -16.59 -0.21 -12.00
N TYR A 229 -15.74 -1.19 -11.68
CA TYR A 229 -14.30 -1.02 -11.54
C TYR A 229 -13.56 -2.17 -12.22
N ASP A 230 -12.27 -2.02 -12.44
CA ASP A 230 -11.41 -3.08 -12.97
C ASP A 230 -10.59 -3.71 -11.85
N LEU A 231 -10.06 -2.89 -10.94
CA LEU A 231 -9.29 -3.30 -9.78
C LEU A 231 -9.80 -2.57 -8.54
N VAL A 232 -9.93 -3.31 -7.44
CA VAL A 232 -10.06 -2.79 -6.08
C VAL A 232 -8.72 -2.92 -5.38
N LEU A 233 -8.18 -1.83 -4.84
CA LEU A 233 -7.09 -1.84 -3.87
C LEU A 233 -7.72 -1.77 -2.47
N CYS A 234 -7.40 -2.76 -1.64
CA CYS A 234 -7.88 -2.91 -0.27
C CYS A 234 -6.68 -2.99 0.69
N ARG A 235 -5.92 -1.89 0.75
CA ARG A 235 -4.68 -1.78 1.52
C ARG A 235 -4.95 -1.13 2.87
N ASP A 236 -4.38 -1.66 3.94
CA ASP A 236 -4.50 -1.09 5.29
C ASP A 236 -5.95 -0.86 5.74
N MET A 237 -6.81 -1.85 5.50
CA MET A 237 -8.20 -1.86 5.96
C MET A 237 -8.52 -3.03 6.89
N LEU A 238 -8.42 -4.25 6.36
CA LEU A 238 -9.07 -5.42 6.95
C LEU A 238 -8.52 -5.69 8.34
N GLN A 239 -7.20 -5.54 8.53
CA GLN A 239 -6.53 -5.65 9.84
C GLN A 239 -7.05 -4.71 10.93
N HIS A 240 -7.82 -3.66 10.58
CA HIS A 240 -8.33 -2.64 11.50
C HIS A 240 -9.85 -2.77 11.75
N LEU A 241 -10.49 -3.82 11.23
CA LEU A 241 -11.91 -4.14 11.41
C LEU A 241 -12.05 -5.41 12.24
N TRP A 242 -13.18 -5.61 12.93
CA TRP A 242 -13.49 -6.93 13.53
C TRP A 242 -13.70 -7.98 12.43
N ARG A 243 -13.54 -9.28 12.74
CA ARG A 243 -13.57 -10.35 11.71
C ARG A 243 -14.89 -10.42 10.95
N ALA A 244 -16.01 -10.25 11.64
CA ALA A 244 -17.34 -10.15 11.01
C ALA A 244 -17.44 -8.97 10.03
N ASP A 245 -16.92 -7.81 10.41
CA ASP A 245 -16.86 -6.61 9.58
C ASP A 245 -15.95 -6.80 8.35
N ALA A 246 -14.79 -7.44 8.53
CA ALA A 246 -13.85 -7.74 7.46
C ALA A 246 -14.44 -8.74 6.45
N VAL A 247 -15.16 -9.77 6.91
CA VAL A 247 -15.91 -10.70 6.05
C VAL A 247 -17.05 -9.99 5.31
N LYS A 248 -17.78 -9.08 5.97
CA LYS A 248 -18.78 -8.22 5.32
C LYS A 248 -18.17 -7.33 4.24
N ALA A 249 -17.06 -6.66 4.52
CA ALA A 249 -16.35 -5.84 3.54
C ALA A 249 -15.91 -6.67 2.32
N LEU A 250 -15.30 -7.86 2.54
CA LEU A 250 -14.93 -8.77 1.46
C LEU A 250 -16.14 -9.26 0.65
N SER A 251 -17.27 -9.55 1.29
CA SER A 251 -18.52 -9.90 0.59
C SER A 251 -19.02 -8.74 -0.27
N HIS A 252 -19.03 -7.51 0.25
CA HIS A 252 -19.44 -6.32 -0.48
C HIS A 252 -18.48 -5.93 -1.62
N ILE A 253 -17.18 -6.19 -1.47
CA ILE A 253 -16.17 -6.07 -2.54
C ILE A 253 -16.41 -7.14 -3.61
N SER A 254 -16.67 -8.39 -3.22
CA SER A 254 -17.02 -9.49 -4.13
C SER A 254 -18.28 -9.20 -4.95
N GLN A 255 -19.29 -8.57 -4.33
CA GLN A 255 -20.54 -8.14 -4.96
C GLN A 255 -20.44 -6.83 -5.75
N SER A 256 -19.29 -6.15 -5.78
CA SER A 256 -19.15 -4.82 -6.43
C SER A 256 -19.22 -4.85 -7.97
N GLY A 257 -19.04 -6.02 -8.59
CA GLY A 257 -18.88 -6.12 -10.04
C GLY A 257 -17.53 -5.62 -10.56
N ALA A 258 -16.55 -5.40 -9.67
CA ALA A 258 -15.14 -5.30 -10.05
C ALA A 258 -14.58 -6.66 -10.50
N GLN A 259 -13.40 -6.67 -11.13
CA GLN A 259 -12.82 -7.89 -11.72
C GLN A 259 -11.63 -8.46 -10.91
N PHE A 260 -10.95 -7.64 -10.12
CA PHE A 260 -9.79 -8.02 -9.31
C PHE A 260 -9.77 -7.31 -7.96
N LEU A 261 -9.22 -7.97 -6.95
CA LEU A 261 -8.94 -7.42 -5.63
C LEU A 261 -7.44 -7.58 -5.33
N LEU A 262 -6.75 -6.46 -5.06
CA LEU A 262 -5.40 -6.43 -4.51
C LEU A 262 -5.52 -5.98 -3.04
N ALA A 263 -5.32 -6.88 -2.09
CA ALA A 263 -5.56 -6.60 -0.66
C ALA A 263 -4.32 -6.90 0.21
N THR A 264 -4.23 -6.21 1.35
CA THR A 264 -3.25 -6.56 2.39
C THR A 264 -3.56 -7.96 2.95
N ASN A 265 -2.54 -8.79 3.06
CA ASN A 265 -2.61 -10.17 3.53
C ASN A 265 -1.37 -10.49 4.40
N PHE A 266 -1.56 -11.24 5.49
CA PHE A 266 -0.51 -11.56 6.45
C PHE A 266 -0.14 -13.04 6.35
N LEU A 267 0.69 -13.40 5.37
CA LEU A 267 1.04 -14.80 5.06
C LEU A 267 1.70 -15.56 6.22
N GLY A 268 2.33 -14.85 7.16
CA GLY A 268 2.95 -15.44 8.36
C GLY A 268 1.95 -15.74 9.50
N THR A 269 0.70 -15.30 9.41
CA THR A 269 -0.31 -15.53 10.44
C THR A 269 -0.90 -16.94 10.31
N THR A 270 -0.89 -17.68 11.41
CA THR A 270 -1.42 -19.05 11.54
C THR A 270 -2.83 -19.12 12.14
N HIS A 271 -3.31 -18.06 12.79
CA HIS A 271 -4.70 -17.94 13.26
C HIS A 271 -5.19 -16.49 13.20
N ASN A 272 -6.42 -16.28 12.74
CA ASN A 272 -7.02 -14.94 12.65
C ASN A 272 -7.68 -14.56 13.97
N GLU A 273 -6.87 -14.00 14.88
CA GLU A 273 -7.31 -13.43 16.16
C GLU A 273 -8.18 -12.19 15.97
N GLU A 274 -9.11 -11.94 16.88
CA GLU A 274 -10.03 -10.79 16.82
C GLU A 274 -9.30 -9.45 17.02
N VAL A 275 -9.83 -8.35 16.44
CA VAL A 275 -9.19 -7.03 16.54
C VAL A 275 -9.52 -6.36 17.89
N GLU A 276 -8.59 -6.52 18.83
CA GLU A 276 -8.57 -5.78 20.09
C GLU A 276 -8.05 -4.34 19.91
N LYS A 277 -8.44 -3.44 20.83
CA LYS A 277 -7.86 -2.09 20.97
C LYS A 277 -6.71 -2.17 21.99
N ASP A 278 -5.51 -1.76 21.58
CA ASP A 278 -4.35 -1.66 22.46
C ASP A 278 -4.45 -0.49 23.47
N ALA A 279 -3.48 -0.40 24.38
CA ALA A 279 -3.46 0.63 25.43
C ALA A 279 -3.28 2.08 24.90
N LEU A 280 -3.02 2.26 23.60
CA LEU A 280 -2.98 3.55 22.92
C LEU A 280 -4.23 3.80 22.06
N GLY A 281 -5.21 2.88 22.07
CA GLY A 281 -6.42 2.95 21.26
C GLY A 281 -6.23 2.54 19.80
N SER A 282 -5.02 2.12 19.41
CA SER A 282 -4.76 1.53 18.09
C SER A 282 -5.36 0.12 18.05
N ARG A 283 -5.80 -0.33 16.88
CA ARG A 283 -6.41 -1.66 16.71
C ARG A 283 -5.86 -2.33 15.47
N LYS A 284 -5.20 -3.48 15.61
CA LYS A 284 -4.59 -4.19 14.47
C LYS A 284 -4.41 -5.69 14.74
N SER A 285 -5.02 -6.54 13.91
CA SER A 285 -4.77 -7.99 13.85
C SER A 285 -4.32 -8.37 12.44
N GLY A 286 -3.29 -9.21 12.32
CA GLY A 286 -2.68 -9.53 11.04
C GLY A 286 -3.45 -10.61 10.28
N TYR A 287 -4.50 -10.26 9.53
CA TYR A 287 -5.34 -11.27 8.88
C TYR A 287 -4.68 -12.00 7.70
N ASN A 288 -4.62 -13.33 7.80
CA ASN A 288 -4.36 -14.22 6.67
C ASN A 288 -5.70 -14.57 6.00
N LEU A 289 -5.91 -14.04 4.80
CA LEU A 289 -7.19 -14.16 4.08
C LEU A 289 -7.44 -15.58 3.52
N GLU A 290 -6.44 -16.47 3.54
CA GLU A 290 -6.59 -17.87 3.14
C GLU A 290 -7.04 -18.80 4.28
N LEU A 291 -7.17 -18.29 5.50
CA LEU A 291 -7.56 -19.02 6.72
C LEU A 291 -8.97 -18.62 7.20
N PRO A 292 -9.61 -19.38 8.13
CA PRO A 292 -10.91 -19.03 8.68
C PRO A 292 -10.89 -17.64 9.38
N PRO A 293 -11.97 -16.84 9.31
CA PRO A 293 -13.25 -17.12 8.62
C PRO A 293 -13.25 -16.76 7.13
N PHE A 294 -12.14 -16.24 6.58
CA PHE A 294 -12.09 -15.73 5.21
C PHE A 294 -12.05 -16.84 4.16
N MET A 295 -11.17 -17.84 4.38
CA MET A 295 -11.00 -19.03 3.54
C MET A 295 -10.85 -18.76 2.03
N LEU A 296 -10.31 -17.60 1.62
CA LEU A 296 -10.21 -17.26 0.19
C LEU A 296 -9.39 -18.30 -0.59
N GLU A 297 -9.72 -18.50 -1.88
CA GLU A 297 -8.85 -19.23 -2.80
C GLU A 297 -7.41 -18.68 -2.78
N THR A 298 -6.43 -19.50 -3.14
CA THR A 298 -5.02 -19.07 -3.12
C THR A 298 -4.77 -17.97 -4.16
N PRO A 299 -4.10 -16.85 -3.80
CA PRO A 299 -3.98 -15.68 -4.66
C PRO A 299 -3.17 -15.95 -5.93
N ILE A 300 -3.53 -15.22 -6.99
CA ILE A 300 -2.86 -15.17 -8.29
C ILE A 300 -1.37 -14.84 -8.13
N CYS A 301 -1.08 -13.84 -7.31
CA CYS A 301 0.26 -13.39 -6.99
C CYS A 301 0.29 -12.76 -5.60
N SER A 302 1.47 -12.70 -4.97
CA SER A 302 1.67 -11.95 -3.74
C SER A 302 3.09 -11.39 -3.61
N SER A 303 3.21 -10.10 -3.32
CA SER A 303 4.48 -9.39 -3.11
C SER A 303 4.52 -8.71 -1.75
N TYR A 304 5.73 -8.60 -1.18
CA TYR A 304 5.96 -7.86 0.06
C TYR A 304 5.64 -6.37 -0.13
N ASP A 305 5.00 -5.77 0.88
CA ASP A 305 4.73 -4.34 0.92
C ASP A 305 5.56 -3.64 2.00
N TRP A 306 5.25 -3.93 3.28
CA TRP A 306 5.88 -3.28 4.43
C TRP A 306 5.84 -4.17 5.68
N ASN A 307 6.90 -4.17 6.50
CA ASN A 307 6.98 -4.88 7.79
C ASN A 307 6.79 -6.41 7.67
N VAL A 308 5.56 -6.90 7.79
CA VAL A 308 5.15 -8.32 7.60
C VAL A 308 3.96 -8.45 6.63
N GLU A 309 3.55 -7.33 6.02
CA GLU A 309 2.39 -7.23 5.14
C GLU A 309 2.78 -7.54 3.70
N HIS A 310 1.94 -8.33 3.05
CA HIS A 310 1.98 -8.57 1.62
C HIS A 310 0.75 -7.98 0.95
N LEU A 311 0.90 -7.54 -0.30
CA LEU A 311 -0.24 -7.29 -1.19
C LEU A 311 -0.44 -8.51 -2.09
N SER A 312 -1.62 -9.11 -1.96
CA SER A 312 -2.00 -10.34 -2.67
C SER A 312 -3.17 -10.07 -3.62
N LEU A 313 -3.16 -10.69 -4.81
CA LEU A 313 -4.11 -10.44 -5.89
C LEU A 313 -5.07 -11.61 -6.07
N TRP A 314 -6.38 -11.34 -6.10
CA TRP A 314 -7.46 -12.28 -6.37
C TRP A 314 -8.29 -11.86 -7.57
N ARG A 315 -9.01 -12.83 -8.17
CA ARG A 315 -10.12 -12.55 -9.08
C ARG A 315 -11.35 -12.16 -8.27
N LEU A 316 -12.28 -11.46 -8.92
CA LEU A 316 -13.62 -11.21 -8.41
C LEU A 316 -14.68 -11.80 -9.37
N PRO A 317 -15.81 -12.34 -8.86
CA PRO A 317 -16.15 -12.49 -7.44
C PRO A 317 -15.24 -13.48 -6.72
N LEU A 318 -15.06 -13.29 -5.41
CA LEU A 318 -14.21 -14.12 -4.57
C LEU A 318 -14.75 -15.56 -4.48
N LEU A 319 -13.82 -16.52 -4.42
CA LEU A 319 -14.09 -17.92 -4.11
C LEU A 319 -13.50 -18.29 -2.74
N GLN A 320 -14.14 -19.23 -2.06
CA GLN A 320 -13.71 -19.81 -0.79
C GLN A 320 -13.36 -21.29 -0.92
N LYS A 321 -12.34 -21.73 -0.18
CA LYS A 321 -11.97 -23.13 0.03
C LYS A 321 -13.01 -23.78 0.96
N GLN A 322 -13.64 -24.87 0.52
CA GLN A 322 -14.28 -25.79 1.44
C GLN A 322 -13.28 -26.87 1.83
N GLU A 323 -12.99 -26.98 3.13
CA GLU A 323 -12.39 -28.19 3.66
C GLU A 323 -13.48 -29.26 3.73
N SER A 324 -13.25 -30.40 3.07
CA SER A 324 -14.10 -31.56 3.21
C SER A 324 -13.93 -32.12 4.63
N VAL A 325 -14.90 -31.90 5.51
CA VAL A 325 -14.99 -32.64 6.77
C VAL A 325 -14.99 -34.13 6.42
N LEU A 326 -13.95 -34.84 6.82
CA LEU A 326 -13.90 -36.30 6.70
C LEU A 326 -14.94 -36.88 7.66
N ALA A 327 -15.94 -37.56 7.10
CA ALA A 327 -17.08 -38.14 7.80
C ALA A 327 -16.76 -39.53 8.41
#